data_AF-A0A9X9LVG4-F1
#
_entry.id   AF-A0A9X9LVG4-F1
#
_cell.length_a   1.000
_cell.length_b   1.000
_cell.length_c   1.000
_cell.angle_alpha   90.00
_cell.angle_beta   90.00
_cell.angle_gamma   90.00
#
_symmetry.space_group_name_H-M   'P 1'
#
loop_
_entity.id
_entity.type
_entity.pdbx_description
1 polymer ?
#
loop_
_entity_poly.entity_id
_entity_poly.type
_entity_poly.pdbx_seq_one_letter_code
_entity_poly.pdbx_strand_id
1 'polypeptide(L)' 'MRKHEYIGKFEITDDHRAGKTVVNLTGKLNKCGMTSQRLDVQLKDLEKWQNNLFPS' A
#
# COMPACT_ATOMS: atom_id res chain seq x y z
N MET A 1 0.32 -6.10 0.81
CA MET A 1 -0.73 -6.25 -0.23
C MET A 1 -0.93 -7.70 -0.67
N ARG A 2 0.00 -8.32 -1.41
CA ARG A 2 -0.18 -9.73 -1.88
C ARG A 2 -0.22 -10.76 -0.75
N LYS A 3 0.70 -10.69 0.24
CA LYS A 3 0.71 -11.62 1.39
C LYS A 3 -0.58 -11.56 2.23
N HIS A 4 -1.25 -10.42 2.23
CA HIS A 4 -2.53 -10.20 2.91
C HIS A 4 -3.73 -10.31 1.95
N GLU A 5 -3.54 -10.90 0.76
CA GLU A 5 -4.60 -11.24 -0.20
C GLU A 5 -5.45 -10.07 -0.76
N TYR A 6 -5.04 -8.82 -0.57
CA TYR A 6 -5.71 -7.66 -1.19
C TYR A 6 -5.44 -7.55 -2.70
N ILE A 7 -4.34 -8.13 -3.16
CA ILE A 7 -3.88 -8.08 -4.55
C ILE A 7 -3.55 -9.51 -4.99
N GLY A 8 -3.98 -9.88 -6.20
CA GLY A 8 -3.76 -11.19 -6.79
C GLY A 8 -2.42 -11.30 -7.50
N LYS A 9 -2.41 -12.04 -8.61
CA LYS A 9 -1.25 -12.14 -9.50
C LYS A 9 -0.92 -10.76 -10.06
N PHE A 10 0.37 -10.45 -10.15
CA PHE A 10 0.87 -9.25 -10.80
C PHE A 10 2.02 -9.64 -11.73
N GLU A 11 2.16 -8.87 -12.80
CA GLU A 11 3.18 -9.04 -13.82
C GLU A 11 3.96 -7.75 -13.95
N ILE A 12 5.28 -7.87 -14.10
CA ILE A 12 6.17 -6.75 -14.38
C ILE A 12 6.65 -6.92 -15.81
N THR A 13 6.30 -5.97 -16.66
CA THR A 13 6.78 -5.89 -18.04
C THR A 13 7.91 -4.88 -18.11
N ASP A 14 9.06 -5.30 -18.64
CA ASP A 14 10.17 -4.42 -18.95
C ASP A 14 9.90 -3.72 -20.29
N ASP A 15 9.79 -2.40 -20.26
CA ASP A 15 9.61 -1.55 -21.45
C ASP A 15 10.91 -0.84 -21.86
N HIS A 16 12.05 -1.28 -21.32
CA HIS A 16 13.35 -0.62 -21.41
C HIS A 16 13.36 0.84 -20.88
N ARG A 17 12.33 1.23 -20.13
CA ARG A 17 12.24 2.54 -19.45
C ARG A 17 12.18 2.34 -17.94
N ALA A 18 11.06 2.71 -17.32
CA ALA A 18 10.83 2.59 -15.89
C ALA A 18 10.07 1.30 -15.50
N GLY A 19 9.71 0.48 -16.50
CA GLY A 19 8.90 -0.71 -16.32
C GLY A 19 7.42 -0.40 -16.17
N LYS A 20 6.59 -1.41 -16.45
CA LYS A 20 5.15 -1.38 -16.23
C LYS A 20 4.75 -2.52 -15.30
N THR A 21 3.94 -2.23 -14.29
CA THR A 21 3.39 -3.27 -13.41
C THR A 21 1.89 -3.39 -13.66
N VAL A 22 1.46 -4.58 -14.10
CA VAL A 22 0.05 -4.92 -14.26
C VAL A 22 -0.38 -5.75 -13.06
N VAL A 23 -1.44 -5.32 -12.38
CA VAL A 23 -1.88 -5.90 -11.12
C VAL A 23 -3.33 -6.34 -11.23
N ASN A 24 -3.62 -7.60 -10.89
CA ASN A 24 -5.01 -8.06 -10.74
C ASN A 24 -5.50 -7.81 -9.30
N LEU A 25 -6.65 -7.15 -9.14
CA LEU A 25 -7.26 -6.86 -7.85
C LEU A 25 -8.25 -7.97 -7.47
N THR A 26 -8.27 -8.37 -6.19
CA THR A 26 -9.18 -9.41 -5.68
C THR A 26 -10.55 -8.89 -5.26
N GLY A 27 -10.75 -7.56 -5.30
CA GLY A 27 -11.99 -6.91 -4.86
C GLY A 27 -12.10 -6.64 -3.36
N LYS A 28 -11.14 -7.10 -2.54
CA LYS A 28 -11.10 -6.88 -1.08
C LYS A 28 -10.56 -5.49 -0.66
N LEU A 29 -10.07 -4.69 -1.60
CA LEU A 29 -9.36 -3.44 -1.32
C LEU A 29 -10.33 -2.26 -1.25
N ASN A 30 -10.44 -1.63 -0.07
CA ASN A 30 -11.30 -0.45 0.14
C ASN A 30 -10.58 0.84 -0.26
N LYS A 31 -9.41 1.09 0.34
CA LYS A 31 -8.57 2.26 0.09
C LYS A 31 -7.11 1.90 0.33
N CYS A 32 -6.24 2.35 -0.57
CA CYS A 32 -4.79 2.28 -0.40
C CYS A 32 -4.23 3.65 -0.77
N GLY A 33 -3.29 4.16 0.02
CA GLY A 33 -2.71 5.48 -0.17
C GLY A 33 -1.35 5.59 0.48
N MET A 34 -0.67 6.70 0.20
CA MET A 34 0.62 7.03 0.76
C MET A 34 0.48 8.25 1.66
N THR A 35 1.07 8.22 2.86
CA THR A 35 1.23 9.42 3.69
C THR A 35 2.40 10.22 3.12
N SER A 36 2.11 11.37 2.53
CA SER A 36 3.13 12.24 1.94
C SER A 36 3.79 13.10 3.02
N GLN A 37 5.11 13.31 2.86
CA GLN A 37 6.12 13.56 3.91
C GLN A 37 6.35 12.33 4.80
N ARG A 38 7.51 11.68 4.63
CA ARG A 38 7.95 10.54 5.44
C ARG A 38 8.54 11.07 6.75
N LEU A 39 7.66 11.44 7.68
CA LEU A 39 8.04 11.93 9.00
C LEU A 39 8.61 10.80 9.87
N ASP A 40 9.59 11.12 10.70
CA ASP A 40 10.06 10.21 11.75
C ASP A 40 9.02 10.13 12.87
N VAL A 41 8.51 8.92 13.12
CA VAL A 41 7.46 8.66 14.12
C VAL A 41 8.08 7.94 15.32
N GLN A 42 7.92 8.51 16.52
CA GLN A 42 8.33 7.86 17.76
C GLN A 42 7.32 6.77 18.15
N LEU A 43 7.77 5.75 18.89
CA LEU A 43 6.92 4.63 19.35
C LEU A 43 5.66 5.11 20.09
N LYS A 44 5.78 6.18 20.87
CA LYS A 44 4.67 6.80 21.62
C LYS A 44 3.56 7.39 20.75
N ASP A 45 3.88 7.75 19.50
CA ASP A 45 2.95 8.41 18.58
C ASP A 45 2.25 7.41 17.64
N LEU A 46 2.64 6.12 17.66
CA LEU A 46 2.10 5.10 16.76
C LEU A 46 0.58 4.92 16.90
N GLU A 47 0.07 4.92 18.13
CA GLU A 47 -1.36 4.74 18.40
C GLU A 47 -2.19 5.90 17.82
N LYS A 48 -1.67 7.14 17.94
CA LYS A 48 -2.28 8.32 17.33
C LYS A 48 -2.34 8.19 15.81
N TRP A 49 -1.27 7.72 15.18
CA TRP A 49 -1.24 7.52 13.72
C TRP A 49 -2.18 6.39 13.28
N GLN A 50 -2.26 5.31 14.03
CA GLN A 50 -3.15 4.19 13.73
C GLN A 50 -4.61 4.65 13.73
N ASN A 51 -5.04 5.36 14.79
CA ASN A 51 -6.41 5.86 14.93
C ASN A 51 -6.80 6.89 13.85
N ASN A 52 -5.83 7.66 13.36
CA ASN A 52 -6.08 8.66 12.31
C ASN A 52 -6.13 8.05 10.90
N LEU A 53 -5.37 6.97 10.66
CA LEU A 53 -5.18 6.42 9.31
C LEU A 53 -6.08 5.24 8.99
N PHE A 54 -6.38 4.39 9.98
CA PHE A 54 -7.18 3.19 9.77
C PHE A 54 -8.61 3.39 10.24
N PRO A 55 -9.61 2.97 9.44
CA PRO A 55 -10.93 2.69 10.01
C PRO A 55 -10.77 1.51 10.98
N SER A 56 -11.42 1.62 12.14
CA SER A 56 -11.40 0.67 13.27
C SER A 56 -11.28 -0.80 12.90
#